data_AF-A0A428SBL6-F1
#
_entry.id   AF-A0A428SBL6-F1
#
_cell.length_a   1.000
_cell.length_b   1.000
_cell.length_c   1.000
_cell.angle_alpha   90.00
_cell.angle_beta   90.00
_cell.angle_gamma   90.00
#
_symmetry.space_group_name_H-M   'P 1'
#
loop_
_entity.id
_entity.type
_entity.pdbx_description
1 polymer ?
#
loop_
_entity_poly.entity_id
_entity_poly.type
_entity_poly.pdbx_seq_one_letter_code
_entity_poly.pdbx_strand_id
1 'polypeptide(L)'
;METICHCVMGMWTPERQAKIDETVDFNRYFIDEHPFKYPDDQDIPFGHVMPLRELTVSNLSPYKDNLAEDSGVLKKMLSIPTIVNLKLLITIGGRLDRGRTRTLLEHGMLQTLPETWMFPSIAENLQKLSLFYCDYWGLYPKVDFRKLGESPLPRLKVLALGNYVFGQQWQVDWFASLGRENGGLHELYLDKCPIIVRAWRRYPFDDGDSDPSVVETFDGPEPGLGVREYSLRWHNILSQWAESMKGLRVFCMGEGPDRDSSKLILQRGHDEAYSNVDGRVLSRRYKDRIHRDFASEIRADKVKRLKYARLNINMFHGHTGWKPALQVKSPGDASEGDTNIRDEAAYQQLMSTVNARALAQGSSS
;
A
#
# COMPACT_ATOMS: atom_id res chain seq x y z
N MET A 1 -2.39 -19.38 2.37
CA MET A 1 -1.93 -18.88 1.06
C MET A 1 -1.24 -19.99 0.27
N GLU A 2 -0.26 -20.68 0.86
CA GLU A 2 0.52 -21.73 0.22
C GLU A 2 -0.31 -22.81 -0.48
N THR A 3 -1.32 -23.37 0.21
CA THR A 3 -2.32 -24.29 -0.38
C THR A 3 -2.94 -23.78 -1.68
N ILE A 4 -3.33 -22.49 -1.72
CA ILE A 4 -3.93 -21.88 -2.91
C ILE A 4 -2.90 -21.81 -4.04
N CYS A 5 -1.65 -21.45 -3.73
CA CYS A 5 -0.57 -21.45 -4.71
C CYS A 5 -0.37 -22.88 -5.28
N HIS A 6 -0.34 -23.92 -4.46
CA HIS A 6 -0.26 -25.30 -4.94
C HIS A 6 -1.42 -25.69 -5.86
N CYS A 7 -2.66 -25.28 -5.54
CA CYS A 7 -3.80 -25.50 -6.41
C CYS A 7 -3.61 -24.80 -7.77
N VAL A 8 -3.21 -23.52 -7.77
CA VAL A 8 -2.98 -22.74 -9.00
C VAL A 8 -1.88 -23.35 -9.87
N MET A 9 -0.82 -23.85 -9.23
CA MET A 9 0.30 -24.50 -9.90
C MET A 9 -0.02 -25.95 -10.32
N GLY A 10 -1.23 -26.47 -10.06
CA GLY A 10 -1.61 -27.85 -10.39
C GLY A 10 -0.88 -28.90 -9.57
N MET A 11 -0.32 -28.52 -8.42
CA MET A 11 0.46 -29.38 -7.51
C MET A 11 -0.39 -29.97 -6.37
N TRP A 12 -1.70 -29.73 -6.40
CA TRP A 12 -2.65 -30.18 -5.41
C TRP A 12 -3.29 -31.51 -5.82
N THR A 13 -3.16 -32.53 -4.97
CA THR A 13 -3.76 -33.84 -5.20
C THR A 13 -4.53 -34.32 -3.96
N PRO A 14 -5.55 -35.20 -4.10
CA PRO A 14 -6.29 -35.76 -2.98
C PRO A 14 -5.39 -36.45 -1.94
N GLU A 15 -4.33 -37.12 -2.38
CA GLU A 15 -3.36 -37.80 -1.51
C GLU A 15 -2.55 -36.80 -0.68
N ARG A 16 -2.27 -35.61 -1.22
CA ARG A 16 -1.60 -34.53 -0.49
C ARG A 16 -2.54 -33.87 0.51
N GLN A 17 -3.82 -33.66 0.17
CA GLN A 17 -4.81 -33.16 1.11
C GLN A 17 -4.97 -34.11 2.30
N ALA A 18 -5.01 -35.44 2.07
CA ALA A 18 -5.06 -36.42 3.15
C ALA A 18 -3.84 -36.33 4.09
N LYS A 19 -2.62 -36.19 3.53
CA LYS A 19 -1.41 -35.96 4.34
C LYS A 19 -1.47 -34.65 5.12
N ILE A 20 -1.95 -33.56 4.51
CA ILE A 20 -2.14 -32.27 5.19
C ILE A 20 -3.09 -32.43 6.36
N ASP A 21 -4.25 -33.06 6.15
CA ASP A 21 -5.27 -33.25 7.18
C ASP A 21 -4.76 -34.10 8.35
N GLU A 22 -4.03 -35.19 8.08
CA GLU A 22 -3.37 -36.01 9.11
C GLU A 22 -2.36 -35.20 9.93
N THR A 23 -1.58 -34.33 9.28
CA THR A 23 -0.55 -33.53 9.95
C THR A 23 -1.15 -32.34 10.73
N VAL A 24 -2.25 -31.78 10.24
CA VAL A 24 -2.99 -30.70 10.93
C VAL A 24 -3.65 -31.25 12.19
N ASP A 25 -4.23 -32.45 12.15
CA ASP A 25 -4.73 -33.12 13.35
C ASP A 25 -3.61 -33.46 14.33
N PHE A 26 -2.42 -33.84 13.85
CA PHE A 26 -1.24 -34.09 14.70
C PHE A 26 -0.72 -32.82 15.40
N ASN A 27 -0.59 -31.70 14.67
CA ASN A 27 -0.12 -30.42 15.22
C ASN A 27 -1.14 -29.75 16.17
N ARG A 28 -2.41 -30.18 16.14
CA ARG A 28 -3.42 -29.72 17.10
C ARG A 28 -3.11 -30.20 18.53
N TYR A 29 -2.32 -31.26 18.68
CA TYR A 29 -1.96 -31.85 19.98
C TYR A 29 -0.53 -31.53 20.45
N PHE A 30 0.39 -31.16 19.54
CA PHE A 30 1.79 -30.85 19.86
C PHE A 30 2.17 -29.50 19.24
N ILE A 31 2.21 -28.45 20.05
CA ILE A 31 2.22 -27.05 19.58
C ILE A 31 3.56 -26.61 18.95
N ASP A 32 4.68 -27.32 19.14
CA ASP A 32 6.00 -26.71 18.89
C ASP A 32 7.02 -27.49 18.05
N GLU A 33 6.78 -28.72 17.59
CA GLU A 33 7.93 -29.49 17.06
C GLU A 33 8.13 -29.48 15.53
N HIS A 34 7.10 -29.36 14.68
CA HIS A 34 7.32 -29.43 13.23
C HIS A 34 6.33 -28.55 12.44
N PRO A 35 6.68 -27.30 12.06
CA PRO A 35 5.88 -26.55 11.10
C PRO A 35 5.76 -27.39 9.83
N PHE A 36 4.52 -27.56 9.35
CA PHE A 36 4.21 -28.31 8.13
C PHE A 36 5.09 -27.79 6.99
N LYS A 37 6.11 -28.56 6.59
CA LYS A 37 6.94 -28.26 5.42
C LYS A 37 6.31 -28.96 4.24
N TYR A 38 5.84 -28.18 3.27
CA TYR A 38 5.56 -28.72 1.94
C TYR A 38 6.86 -29.35 1.40
N PRO A 39 6.81 -30.58 0.84
CA PRO A 39 7.98 -31.19 0.21
C PRO A 39 8.56 -30.21 -0.80
N ASP A 40 9.89 -30.07 -0.83
CA ASP A 40 10.60 -29.06 -1.62
C ASP A 40 10.08 -29.04 -3.09
N ASP A 41 9.28 -28.02 -3.41
CA ASP A 41 8.54 -27.94 -4.67
C ASP A 41 9.41 -27.51 -5.85
N GLN A 42 10.72 -27.40 -5.66
CA GLN A 42 11.63 -26.94 -6.70
C GLN A 42 11.68 -27.88 -7.90
N ASP A 43 11.53 -29.20 -7.67
CA ASP A 43 11.73 -30.25 -8.69
C ASP A 43 10.44 -30.84 -9.28
N ILE A 44 9.26 -30.35 -8.89
CA ILE A 44 7.98 -30.92 -9.34
C ILE A 44 7.61 -30.33 -10.73
N PRO A 45 7.42 -31.18 -11.76
CA PRO A 45 6.94 -30.74 -13.07
C PRO A 45 5.55 -30.12 -12.93
N PHE A 46 5.34 -28.98 -13.57
CA PHE A 46 4.05 -28.30 -13.53
C PHE A 46 2.94 -29.22 -14.09
N GLY A 47 1.84 -29.32 -13.35
CA GLY A 47 0.57 -29.74 -13.94
C GLY A 47 0.03 -28.65 -14.89
N HIS A 48 -1.26 -28.74 -15.23
CA HIS A 48 -1.94 -27.64 -15.92
C HIS A 48 -1.99 -26.41 -14.99
N VAL A 49 -1.12 -25.42 -15.23
CA VAL A 49 -1.15 -24.14 -14.52
C VAL A 49 -2.45 -23.42 -14.86
N MET A 50 -3.22 -23.04 -13.85
CA MET A 50 -4.43 -22.27 -14.08
C MET A 50 -4.06 -20.88 -14.62
N PRO A 51 -4.67 -20.41 -15.73
CA PRO A 51 -4.34 -19.11 -16.31
C PRO A 51 -4.86 -17.99 -15.40
N LEU A 52 -3.97 -17.45 -14.55
CA LEU A 52 -4.29 -16.37 -13.63
C LEU A 52 -3.88 -15.03 -14.24
N ARG A 53 -4.82 -14.06 -14.28
CA ARG A 53 -4.53 -12.68 -14.71
C ARG A 53 -4.43 -11.69 -13.56
N GLU A 54 -5.17 -11.92 -12.49
CA GLU A 54 -5.24 -11.02 -11.34
C GLU A 54 -5.05 -11.80 -10.03
N LEU A 55 -4.15 -11.31 -9.20
CA LEU A 55 -3.98 -11.76 -7.82
C LEU A 55 -4.41 -10.64 -6.87
N THR A 56 -5.44 -10.91 -6.07
CA THR A 56 -5.88 -10.01 -4.99
C THR A 56 -5.68 -10.71 -3.66
N VAL A 57 -4.82 -10.13 -2.81
CA VAL A 57 -4.60 -10.60 -1.44
C VAL A 57 -5.21 -9.58 -0.48
N SER A 58 -6.32 -9.97 0.12
CA SER A 58 -6.98 -9.21 1.19
C SER A 58 -6.45 -9.67 2.55
N ASN A 59 -6.17 -8.74 3.46
CA ASN A 59 -5.73 -9.04 4.83
C ASN A 59 -4.35 -9.72 4.92
N LEU A 60 -3.39 -9.25 4.12
CA LEU A 60 -1.98 -9.65 4.20
C LEU A 60 -1.38 -9.15 5.53
N SER A 61 -0.73 -10.01 6.31
CA SER A 61 -0.29 -9.68 7.67
C SER A 61 1.20 -9.91 7.90
N PRO A 62 1.93 -8.94 8.51
CA PRO A 62 3.36 -9.08 8.80
C PRO A 62 3.69 -10.15 9.84
N TYR A 63 2.69 -10.66 10.57
CA TYR A 63 2.88 -11.64 11.65
C TYR A 63 2.80 -13.09 11.20
N LYS A 64 2.25 -13.34 10.01
CA LYS A 64 1.98 -14.70 9.53
C LYS A 64 2.66 -14.99 8.20
N ASP A 65 3.10 -13.95 7.48
CA ASP A 65 3.31 -14.04 6.04
C ASP A 65 4.72 -13.57 5.61
N ASN A 66 5.79 -14.07 6.23
CA ASN A 66 7.09 -14.19 5.53
C ASN A 66 7.03 -15.17 4.35
N LEU A 67 5.84 -15.73 4.08
CA LEU A 67 5.48 -16.57 2.93
C LEU A 67 6.09 -16.11 1.60
N ALA A 68 6.17 -14.82 1.32
CA ALA A 68 6.72 -14.41 0.03
C ALA A 68 8.27 -14.46 -0.01
N GLU A 69 8.95 -14.44 1.14
CA GLU A 69 10.39 -14.72 1.26
C GLU A 69 10.65 -16.23 1.29
N ASP A 70 9.83 -16.97 2.04
CA ASP A 70 10.05 -18.39 2.38
C ASP A 70 9.39 -19.37 1.39
N SER A 71 8.28 -19.00 0.73
CA SER A 71 7.49 -19.92 -0.11
C SER A 71 7.95 -19.89 -1.56
N GLY A 72 8.67 -20.94 -1.96
CA GLY A 72 9.08 -21.15 -3.35
C GLY A 72 7.89 -21.24 -4.32
N VAL A 73 6.77 -21.81 -3.90
CA VAL A 73 5.56 -21.92 -4.74
C VAL A 73 4.91 -20.56 -5.00
N LEU A 74 4.91 -19.65 -4.02
CA LEU A 74 4.39 -18.28 -4.20
C LEU A 74 5.26 -17.50 -5.19
N LYS A 75 6.60 -17.59 -5.07
CA LYS A 75 7.53 -17.00 -6.04
C LYS A 75 7.27 -17.55 -7.44
N LYS A 76 7.16 -18.88 -7.59
CA LYS A 76 6.83 -19.51 -8.88
C LYS A 76 5.49 -19.03 -9.44
N MET A 77 4.45 -18.89 -8.60
CA MET A 77 3.14 -18.38 -9.01
C MET A 77 3.20 -16.92 -9.48
N LEU A 78 3.92 -16.05 -8.75
CA LEU A 78 4.08 -14.64 -9.12
C LEU A 78 4.90 -14.48 -10.41
N SER A 79 5.79 -15.43 -10.73
CA SER A 79 6.52 -15.47 -12.01
C SER A 79 5.69 -15.90 -13.21
N ILE A 80 4.40 -16.25 -13.05
CA ILE A 80 3.54 -16.61 -14.17
C ILE A 80 3.33 -15.37 -15.08
N PRO A 81 3.68 -15.43 -16.38
CA PRO A 81 3.60 -14.27 -17.27
C PRO A 81 2.19 -13.73 -17.50
N THR A 82 1.16 -14.53 -17.26
CA THR A 82 -0.23 -14.11 -17.42
C THR A 82 -0.71 -13.19 -16.31
N ILE A 83 -0.04 -13.16 -15.15
CA ILE A 83 -0.40 -12.28 -14.04
C ILE A 83 0.04 -10.86 -14.38
N VAL A 84 -0.96 -10.00 -14.58
CA VAL A 84 -0.76 -8.60 -14.96
C VAL A 84 -1.34 -7.63 -13.93
N ASN A 85 -2.17 -8.12 -13.01
CA ASN A 85 -2.80 -7.31 -11.97
C ASN A 85 -2.43 -7.85 -10.57
N LEU A 86 -1.86 -6.99 -9.73
CA LEU A 86 -1.55 -7.30 -8.33
C LEU A 86 -2.25 -6.29 -7.41
N LYS A 87 -3.04 -6.79 -6.47
CA LYS A 87 -3.75 -5.96 -5.48
C LYS A 87 -3.48 -6.49 -4.08
N LEU A 88 -2.87 -5.66 -3.23
CA LEU A 88 -2.50 -6.01 -1.87
C LEU A 88 -3.17 -5.08 -0.87
N LEU A 89 -3.93 -5.67 0.05
CA LEU A 89 -4.38 -5.00 1.27
C LEU A 89 -3.60 -5.55 2.47
N ILE A 90 -2.64 -4.75 2.91
CA ILE A 90 -1.80 -5.01 4.07
C ILE A 90 -2.54 -4.56 5.33
N THR A 91 -2.53 -5.40 6.34
CA THR A 91 -3.24 -5.22 7.61
C THR A 91 -2.32 -5.39 8.80
N ILE A 92 -2.69 -4.77 9.91
CA ILE A 92 -2.10 -5.02 11.22
C ILE A 92 -2.50 -6.44 11.66
N GLY A 93 -1.54 -7.30 11.98
CA GLY A 93 -1.83 -8.62 12.55
C GLY A 93 -2.05 -8.60 14.07
N GLY A 94 -2.87 -9.54 14.56
CA GLY A 94 -2.89 -9.97 15.96
C GLY A 94 -3.71 -9.16 16.96
N ARG A 95 -4.00 -9.78 18.13
CA ARG A 95 -4.67 -9.15 19.29
C ARG A 95 -3.78 -8.05 19.90
N LEU A 96 -4.45 -7.05 20.48
CA LEU A 96 -3.92 -5.75 20.94
C LEU A 96 -2.83 -5.77 22.03
N ASP A 97 -2.39 -6.94 22.53
CA ASP A 97 -1.75 -7.03 23.85
C ASP A 97 -0.20 -6.91 23.88
N ARG A 98 0.50 -6.72 22.75
CA ARG A 98 1.98 -6.57 22.75
C ARG A 98 2.48 -5.45 21.82
N GLY A 99 2.54 -4.22 22.35
CA GLY A 99 2.79 -2.99 21.56
C GLY A 99 4.20 -2.79 20.97
N ARG A 100 5.27 -3.36 21.54
CA ARG A 100 6.65 -3.11 21.04
C ARG A 100 7.09 -4.05 19.90
N THR A 101 6.72 -5.33 19.98
CA THR A 101 7.06 -6.33 18.94
C THR A 101 6.33 -6.05 17.62
N ARG A 102 5.22 -5.30 17.69
CA ARG A 102 4.35 -4.96 16.57
C ARG A 102 5.00 -4.05 15.53
N THR A 103 5.56 -2.94 15.98
CA THR A 103 6.17 -1.95 15.09
C THR A 103 7.36 -2.54 14.34
N LEU A 104 8.22 -3.32 14.99
CA LEU A 104 9.42 -3.87 14.34
C LEU A 104 9.09 -4.86 13.21
N LEU A 105 8.10 -5.74 13.40
CA LEU A 105 7.71 -6.73 12.38
C LEU A 105 6.93 -6.08 11.22
N GLU A 106 6.03 -5.14 11.53
CA GLU A 106 5.33 -4.33 10.51
C GLU A 106 6.33 -3.56 9.65
N HIS A 107 7.38 -3.00 10.27
CA HIS A 107 8.47 -2.34 9.57
C HIS A 107 9.26 -3.28 8.67
N GLY A 108 9.63 -4.47 9.16
CA GLY A 108 10.40 -5.45 8.39
C GLY A 108 9.69 -5.86 7.10
N MET A 109 8.43 -6.28 7.19
CA MET A 109 7.66 -6.70 6.01
C MET A 109 7.47 -5.57 5.00
N LEU A 110 7.24 -4.32 5.45
CA LEU A 110 7.07 -3.18 4.54
C LEU A 110 8.38 -2.76 3.89
N GLN A 111 9.52 -2.90 4.58
CA GLN A 111 10.85 -2.64 4.02
C GLN A 111 11.27 -3.64 2.94
N THR A 112 10.82 -4.89 3.04
CA THR A 112 11.09 -5.94 2.04
C THR A 112 9.96 -6.07 1.00
N LEU A 113 8.79 -5.45 1.22
CA LEU A 113 7.62 -5.52 0.34
C LEU A 113 7.95 -5.41 -1.16
N PRO A 114 8.76 -4.42 -1.63
CA PRO A 114 9.11 -4.35 -3.06
C PRO A 114 9.88 -5.57 -3.55
N GLU A 115 10.88 -6.02 -2.80
CA GLU A 115 11.72 -7.17 -3.15
C GLU A 115 10.93 -8.48 -3.09
N THR A 116 9.96 -8.58 -2.20
CA THR A 116 9.27 -9.84 -1.94
C THR A 116 8.03 -10.04 -2.82
N TRP A 117 7.24 -8.99 -3.04
CA TRP A 117 5.98 -9.07 -3.79
C TRP A 117 6.06 -8.51 -5.21
N MET A 118 7.09 -7.73 -5.51
CA MET A 118 7.30 -7.06 -6.80
C MET A 118 8.69 -7.37 -7.36
N PHE A 119 9.22 -8.58 -7.12
CA PHE A 119 10.49 -9.02 -7.69
C PHE A 119 10.45 -9.04 -9.23
N PRO A 120 11.61 -9.04 -9.91
CA PRO A 120 11.71 -8.70 -11.34
C PRO A 120 10.72 -9.41 -12.27
N SER A 121 10.49 -10.71 -12.10
CA SER A 121 9.64 -11.50 -13.01
C SER A 121 8.18 -11.04 -13.06
N ILE A 122 7.59 -10.70 -11.92
CA ILE A 122 6.22 -10.15 -11.91
C ILE A 122 6.25 -8.68 -12.33
N ALA A 123 7.26 -7.92 -11.89
CA ALA A 123 7.37 -6.49 -12.16
C ALA A 123 7.36 -6.13 -13.65
N GLU A 124 7.99 -6.97 -14.49
CA GLU A 124 8.02 -6.80 -15.95
C GLU A 124 6.64 -6.90 -16.62
N ASN A 125 5.70 -7.63 -16.01
CA ASN A 125 4.40 -7.94 -16.59
C ASN A 125 3.25 -7.12 -15.99
N LEU A 126 3.46 -6.51 -14.82
CA LEU A 126 2.41 -5.75 -14.14
C LEU A 126 1.90 -4.58 -14.96
N GLN A 127 0.59 -4.58 -15.20
CA GLN A 127 -0.17 -3.49 -15.81
C GLN A 127 -1.00 -2.74 -14.77
N LYS A 128 -1.44 -3.41 -13.70
CA LYS A 128 -2.19 -2.80 -12.61
C LYS A 128 -1.59 -3.18 -11.26
N LEU A 129 -1.28 -2.17 -10.45
CA LEU A 129 -0.78 -2.34 -9.10
C LEU A 129 -1.65 -1.57 -8.11
N SER A 130 -2.05 -2.25 -7.04
CA SER A 130 -2.71 -1.62 -5.91
C SER A 130 -2.04 -2.01 -4.61
N LEU A 131 -1.64 -0.99 -3.85
CA LEU A 131 -1.01 -1.12 -2.55
C LEU A 131 -1.78 -0.31 -1.52
N PHE A 132 -2.47 -1.01 -0.63
CA PHE A 132 -3.24 -0.41 0.45
C PHE A 132 -2.70 -0.94 1.78
N TYR A 133 -2.39 -0.04 2.69
CA TYR A 133 -2.12 -0.40 4.08
C TYR A 133 -3.23 0.13 4.97
N CYS A 134 -3.58 -0.62 6.01
CA CYS A 134 -4.62 -0.22 6.96
C CYS A 134 -4.25 1.04 7.78
N ASP A 135 -2.97 1.38 7.86
CA ASP A 135 -2.43 2.61 8.46
C ASP A 135 -1.56 3.36 7.43
N TYR A 136 -0.91 4.45 7.84
CA TYR A 136 0.01 5.22 7.01
C TYR A 136 1.36 4.52 6.82
N TRP A 137 1.98 4.71 5.64
CA TRP A 137 3.26 4.08 5.26
C TRP A 137 4.01 4.91 4.21
N GLY A 138 5.20 4.45 3.81
CA GLY A 138 6.03 5.08 2.78
C GLY A 138 7.26 5.73 3.40
N LEU A 139 7.05 6.71 4.28
CA LEU A 139 8.13 7.30 5.09
C LEU A 139 8.34 6.55 6.42
N TYR A 140 7.26 6.27 7.13
CA TYR A 140 7.29 5.50 8.36
C TYR A 140 6.01 4.66 8.50
N PRO A 141 6.11 3.33 8.52
CA PRO A 141 7.27 2.51 8.11
C PRO A 141 7.79 2.86 6.71
N LYS A 142 9.12 2.88 6.57
CA LYS A 142 9.82 3.23 5.32
C LYS A 142 9.63 2.11 4.30
N VAL A 143 9.26 2.47 3.07
CA VAL A 143 9.25 1.57 1.91
C VAL A 143 10.04 2.21 0.79
N ASP A 144 11.12 1.55 0.40
CA ASP A 144 12.03 2.06 -0.64
C ASP A 144 11.80 1.33 -1.97
N PHE A 145 11.01 1.96 -2.85
CA PHE A 145 10.73 1.40 -4.17
C PHE A 145 11.91 1.48 -5.14
N ARG A 146 13.00 2.20 -4.82
CA ARG A 146 14.22 2.23 -5.64
C ARG A 146 14.90 0.85 -5.69
N LYS A 147 14.62 -0.02 -4.71
CA LYS A 147 15.02 -1.43 -4.69
C LYS A 147 14.55 -2.24 -5.89
N LEU A 148 13.53 -1.77 -6.62
CA LEU A 148 13.04 -2.42 -7.84
C LEU A 148 13.94 -2.18 -9.08
N GLY A 149 14.98 -1.35 -8.97
CA GLY A 149 15.92 -1.06 -10.05
C GLY A 149 15.56 0.20 -10.86
N GLU A 150 16.31 0.43 -11.95
CA GLU A 150 16.31 1.68 -12.71
C GLU A 150 15.06 1.90 -13.61
N SER A 151 14.42 0.81 -14.07
CA SER A 151 13.18 0.85 -14.86
C SER A 151 12.06 0.10 -14.12
N PRO A 152 11.52 0.68 -13.04
CA PRO A 152 10.54 0.01 -12.21
C PRO A 152 9.22 -0.15 -12.98
N LEU A 153 8.69 -1.38 -12.99
CA LEU A 153 7.35 -1.71 -13.51
C LEU A 153 7.10 -1.13 -14.93
N PRO A 154 7.87 -1.56 -15.95
CA PRO A 154 7.94 -0.88 -17.25
C PRO A 154 6.61 -0.85 -18.00
N ARG A 155 5.72 -1.81 -17.73
CA ARG A 155 4.41 -1.96 -18.39
C ARG A 155 3.24 -1.45 -17.54
N LEU A 156 3.51 -0.81 -16.40
CA LEU A 156 2.44 -0.37 -15.51
C LEU A 156 1.58 0.72 -16.16
N LYS A 157 0.26 0.53 -16.13
CA LYS A 157 -0.73 1.51 -16.62
C LYS A 157 -1.55 2.09 -15.49
N VAL A 158 -1.83 1.32 -14.45
CA VAL A 158 -2.69 1.72 -13.34
C VAL A 158 -1.96 1.54 -12.02
N LEU A 159 -1.91 2.61 -11.22
CA LEU A 159 -1.42 2.58 -9.85
C LEU A 159 -2.47 3.12 -8.89
N ALA A 160 -2.76 2.36 -7.84
CA ALA A 160 -3.61 2.78 -6.75
C ALA A 160 -2.88 2.66 -5.40
N LEU A 161 -2.79 3.77 -4.68
CA LEU A 161 -2.16 3.84 -3.37
C LEU A 161 -3.19 4.24 -2.32
N GLY A 162 -3.20 3.52 -1.20
CA GLY A 162 -4.00 3.83 -0.02
C GLY A 162 -3.12 4.14 1.17
N ASN A 163 -3.33 5.29 1.82
CA ASN A 163 -2.59 5.76 3.00
C ASN A 163 -1.07 5.93 2.79
N TYR A 164 -0.61 6.11 1.55
CA TYR A 164 0.80 6.38 1.28
C TYR A 164 1.17 7.82 1.64
N VAL A 165 2.25 8.02 2.39
CA VAL A 165 2.73 9.32 2.83
C VAL A 165 3.90 9.77 1.98
N PHE A 166 3.72 10.89 1.29
CA PHE A 166 4.78 11.56 0.54
C PHE A 166 5.62 12.43 1.48
N GLY A 167 6.91 12.55 1.20
CA GLY A 167 7.81 13.44 1.93
C GLY A 167 9.13 13.74 1.22
N GLN A 168 9.54 12.92 0.26
CA GLN A 168 10.84 13.06 -0.40
C GLN A 168 10.69 13.18 -1.91
N GLN A 169 11.58 13.95 -2.55
CA GLN A 169 11.52 14.24 -3.98
C GLN A 169 11.64 12.97 -4.84
N TRP A 170 12.49 12.01 -4.42
CA TRP A 170 12.67 10.76 -5.17
C TRP A 170 11.36 9.98 -5.33
N GLN A 171 10.41 10.09 -4.39
CA GLN A 171 9.12 9.41 -4.49
C GLN A 171 8.35 9.96 -5.69
N VAL A 172 8.35 11.29 -5.86
CA VAL A 172 7.68 11.99 -6.96
C VAL A 172 8.27 11.58 -8.30
N ASP A 173 9.60 11.55 -8.38
CA ASP A 173 10.35 11.16 -9.58
C ASP A 173 10.11 9.68 -9.92
N TRP A 174 10.10 8.82 -8.90
CA TRP A 174 9.87 7.39 -9.06
C TRP A 174 8.49 7.11 -9.65
N PHE A 175 7.41 7.68 -9.07
CA PHE A 175 6.05 7.51 -9.60
C PHE A 175 5.90 8.07 -11.02
N ALA A 176 6.60 9.16 -11.35
CA ALA A 176 6.59 9.72 -12.70
C ALA A 176 7.31 8.84 -13.74
N SER A 177 8.22 7.96 -13.30
CA SER A 177 9.01 7.09 -14.18
C SER A 177 8.31 5.78 -14.56
N LEU A 178 7.22 5.43 -13.89
CA LEU A 178 6.49 4.17 -14.07
C LEU A 178 5.85 4.05 -15.46
N GLY A 179 5.81 2.82 -15.98
CA GLY A 179 5.08 2.53 -17.20
C GLY A 179 5.74 3.05 -18.48
N ARG A 180 7.04 3.36 -18.46
CA ARG A 180 7.74 4.02 -19.57
C ARG A 180 7.58 3.29 -20.92
N GLU A 181 7.57 1.96 -20.94
CA GLU A 181 7.36 1.18 -22.18
C GLU A 181 5.94 1.28 -22.72
N ASN A 182 4.96 1.62 -21.88
CA ASN A 182 3.55 1.79 -22.24
C ASN A 182 3.15 3.26 -22.45
N GLY A 183 4.12 4.17 -22.62
CA GLY A 183 3.85 5.61 -22.76
C GLY A 183 3.61 6.34 -21.43
N GLY A 184 3.98 5.69 -20.32
CA GLY A 184 3.81 6.18 -18.95
C GLY A 184 2.52 5.67 -18.29
N LEU A 185 2.39 5.97 -17.00
CA LEU A 185 1.21 5.64 -16.23
C LEU A 185 -0.04 6.34 -16.79
N HIS A 186 -1.13 5.59 -16.97
CA HIS A 186 -2.41 6.09 -17.49
C HIS A 186 -3.40 6.48 -16.40
N GLU A 187 -3.41 5.74 -15.28
CA GLU A 187 -4.34 5.96 -14.18
C GLU A 187 -3.60 5.99 -12.84
N LEU A 188 -3.86 7.02 -12.04
CA LEU A 188 -3.29 7.19 -10.71
C LEU A 188 -4.40 7.52 -9.69
N TYR A 189 -4.52 6.67 -8.67
CA TYR A 189 -5.49 6.81 -7.58
C TYR A 189 -4.76 6.97 -6.25
N LEU A 190 -5.05 8.07 -5.54
CA LEU A 190 -4.49 8.39 -4.23
C LEU A 190 -5.61 8.47 -3.18
N ASP A 191 -5.85 7.38 -2.46
CA ASP A 191 -6.80 7.32 -1.35
C ASP A 191 -6.10 7.63 -0.02
N LYS A 192 -6.51 8.72 0.65
CA LYS A 192 -5.99 9.13 1.96
C LYS A 192 -4.46 9.26 1.98
N CYS A 193 -3.86 9.73 0.90
CA CYS A 193 -2.42 9.94 0.81
C CYS A 193 -2.07 11.41 1.16
N PRO A 194 -1.44 11.71 2.30
CA PRO A 194 -1.00 13.06 2.64
C PRO A 194 0.47 13.31 2.26
N ILE A 195 0.89 14.57 2.30
CA ILE A 195 2.31 14.97 2.34
C ILE A 195 2.71 15.25 3.79
N ILE A 196 3.82 14.67 4.25
CA ILE A 196 4.42 15.05 5.53
C ILE A 196 5.15 16.38 5.41
N VAL A 197 4.87 17.30 6.33
CA VAL A 197 5.56 18.62 6.38
C VAL A 197 6.53 18.71 7.54
N ARG A 198 6.29 17.94 8.60
CA ARG A 198 7.10 17.96 9.81
C ARG A 198 7.10 16.61 10.49
N ALA A 199 8.27 16.16 10.91
CA ALA A 199 8.44 14.97 11.74
C ALA A 199 9.22 15.29 13.02
N TRP A 200 8.86 14.62 14.11
CA TRP A 200 9.53 14.65 15.40
C TRP A 200 10.06 13.26 15.72
N ARG A 201 11.38 13.13 15.97
CA ARG A 201 12.03 11.84 16.29
C ARG A 201 13.19 12.01 17.28
N ARG A 202 13.55 10.95 17.99
CA ARG A 202 14.79 10.94 18.81
C ARG A 202 15.99 10.72 17.91
N TYR A 203 17.06 11.47 18.14
CA TYR A 203 18.33 11.33 17.42
C TYR A 203 19.04 10.01 17.78
N PRO A 204 19.81 9.38 16.86
CA PRO A 204 20.07 9.76 15.47
C PRO A 204 18.96 9.37 14.48
N PHE A 205 18.81 10.16 13.42
CA PHE A 205 18.02 9.80 12.25
C PHE A 205 18.77 8.75 11.43
N ASP A 206 18.66 7.48 11.81
CA ASP A 206 19.33 6.36 11.11
C ASP A 206 18.42 5.81 10.00
N ASP A 207 18.07 6.65 9.04
CA ASP A 207 17.23 6.27 7.90
C ASP A 207 17.94 6.29 6.54
N GLY A 208 19.26 6.56 6.53
CA GLY A 208 20.13 6.47 5.35
C GLY A 208 19.77 7.42 4.21
N ASP A 209 18.78 8.30 4.39
CA ASP A 209 18.36 9.29 3.42
C ASP A 209 18.86 10.67 3.84
N SER A 210 20.06 11.02 3.39
CA SER A 210 20.51 12.41 3.32
C SER A 210 19.80 13.10 2.14
N ASP A 211 18.53 13.42 2.31
CA ASP A 211 17.79 14.29 1.38
C ASP A 211 18.19 15.74 1.66
N PRO A 212 18.88 16.44 0.75
CA PRO A 212 19.33 17.82 0.97
C PRO A 212 18.17 18.83 1.10
N SER A 213 16.95 18.44 0.70
CA SER A 213 15.74 19.28 0.81
C SER A 213 15.10 19.26 2.19
N VAL A 214 15.67 18.48 3.11
CA VAL A 214 15.18 18.25 4.46
C VAL A 214 16.04 19.03 5.45
N VAL A 215 15.39 19.91 6.22
CA VAL A 215 16.07 20.68 7.27
C VAL A 215 15.91 19.94 8.59
N GLU A 216 17.05 19.61 9.21
CA GLU A 216 17.10 19.00 10.53
C GLU A 216 17.52 20.04 11.56
N THR A 217 16.72 20.18 12.63
CA THR A 217 17.03 21.06 13.75
C THR A 217 16.91 20.32 15.07
N PHE A 218 17.64 20.79 16.07
CA PHE A 218 17.61 20.25 17.44
C PHE A 218 16.60 20.96 18.35
N ASP A 219 15.71 21.77 17.77
CA ASP A 219 14.66 22.53 18.48
C ASP A 219 13.38 21.70 18.65
N GLY A 220 13.53 20.43 19.05
CA GLY A 220 12.39 19.61 19.44
C GLY A 220 11.72 20.14 20.71
N PRO A 221 10.44 19.78 20.93
CA PRO A 221 9.74 20.11 22.17
C PRO A 221 10.37 19.46 23.42
N GLU A 222 11.27 18.48 23.25
CA GLU A 222 11.96 17.78 24.32
C GLU A 222 13.47 17.65 24.03
N PRO A 223 14.35 17.66 25.06
CA PRO A 223 15.77 17.42 24.90
C PRO A 223 16.08 16.08 24.21
N GLY A 224 16.86 16.13 23.12
CA GLY A 224 17.23 14.95 22.33
C GLY A 224 16.22 14.56 21.25
N LEU A 225 15.18 15.37 21.04
CA LEU A 225 14.20 15.18 19.98
C LEU A 225 14.55 16.12 18.81
N GLY A 226 14.91 15.56 17.66
CA GLY A 226 15.14 16.30 16.43
C GLY A 226 13.82 16.61 15.72
N VAL A 227 13.76 17.79 15.11
CA VAL A 227 12.69 18.17 14.19
C VAL A 227 13.22 18.05 12.78
N ARG A 228 12.45 17.38 11.93
CA ARG A 228 12.68 17.31 10.51
C ARG A 228 11.59 18.05 9.77
N GLU A 229 11.94 19.06 9.01
CA GLU A 229 11.01 19.82 8.18
C GLU A 229 11.20 19.47 6.71
N TYR A 230 10.08 19.17 6.05
CA TYR A 230 10.04 18.78 4.66
C TYR A 230 9.57 19.96 3.83
N SER A 231 10.30 20.27 2.76
CA SER A 231 9.98 21.37 1.84
C SER A 231 8.92 21.00 0.81
N LEU A 232 8.72 19.71 0.54
CA LEU A 232 7.77 19.20 -0.45
C LEU A 232 6.34 19.65 -0.15
N ARG A 233 5.63 20.14 -1.18
CA ARG A 233 4.22 20.55 -1.14
C ARG A 233 3.46 19.98 -2.33
N TRP A 234 2.13 19.98 -2.25
CA TRP A 234 1.30 19.40 -3.33
C TRP A 234 1.52 20.12 -4.66
N HIS A 235 1.69 21.44 -4.66
CA HIS A 235 2.01 22.17 -5.89
C HIS A 235 3.33 21.74 -6.52
N ASN A 236 4.33 21.26 -5.76
CA ASN A 236 5.56 20.72 -6.37
C ASN A 236 5.27 19.40 -7.09
N ILE A 237 4.59 18.48 -6.41
CA ILE A 237 4.23 17.15 -6.96
C ILE A 237 3.34 17.28 -8.20
N LEU A 238 2.24 18.03 -8.08
CA LEU A 238 1.19 18.08 -9.10
C LEU A 238 1.66 18.83 -10.35
N SER A 239 2.42 19.92 -10.18
CA SER A 239 2.98 20.66 -11.33
C SER A 239 3.99 19.79 -12.08
N GLN A 240 4.87 19.09 -11.35
CA GLN A 240 5.81 18.17 -11.96
C GLN A 240 5.10 17.04 -12.70
N TRP A 241 4.08 16.41 -12.11
CA TRP A 241 3.33 15.34 -12.77
C TRP A 241 2.53 15.82 -13.98
N ALA A 242 2.02 17.06 -13.99
CA ALA A 242 1.38 17.64 -15.17
C ALA A 242 2.36 17.70 -16.36
N GLU A 243 3.63 17.98 -16.07
CA GLU A 243 4.70 18.05 -17.05
C GLU A 243 5.28 16.68 -17.42
N SER A 244 5.59 15.81 -16.46
CA SER A 244 6.33 14.57 -16.70
C SER A 244 5.43 13.39 -17.08
N MET A 245 4.24 13.28 -16.48
CA MET A 245 3.34 12.12 -16.68
C MET A 245 2.44 12.33 -17.89
N LYS A 246 3.03 12.36 -19.10
CA LYS A 246 2.28 12.62 -20.35
C LYS A 246 1.22 11.55 -20.68
N GLY A 247 1.42 10.32 -20.21
CA GLY A 247 0.46 9.22 -20.37
C GLY A 247 -0.78 9.32 -19.48
N LEU A 248 -0.78 10.16 -18.44
CA LEU A 248 -1.81 10.19 -17.42
C LEU A 248 -3.13 10.76 -17.96
N ARG A 249 -4.20 9.95 -17.86
CA ARG A 249 -5.56 10.21 -18.36
C ARG A 249 -6.63 10.12 -17.28
N VAL A 250 -6.37 9.38 -16.20
CA VAL A 250 -7.23 9.36 -15.02
C VAL A 250 -6.39 9.71 -13.81
N PHE A 251 -6.79 10.75 -13.10
CA PHE A 251 -6.20 11.12 -11.82
C PHE A 251 -7.31 11.31 -10.81
N CYS A 252 -7.19 10.62 -9.67
CA CYS A 252 -8.12 10.78 -8.56
C CYS A 252 -7.34 10.87 -7.26
N MET A 253 -7.67 11.86 -6.44
CA MET A 253 -7.14 11.98 -5.10
C MET A 253 -8.22 12.44 -4.14
N GLY A 254 -8.19 11.93 -2.92
CA GLY A 254 -9.15 12.32 -1.90
C GLY A 254 -9.26 11.27 -0.81
N GLU A 255 -10.47 11.09 -0.32
CA GLU A 255 -10.75 10.07 0.69
C GLU A 255 -11.88 9.17 0.21
N GLY A 256 -11.59 7.88 0.12
CA GLY A 256 -12.58 6.82 0.03
C GLY A 256 -13.48 6.77 1.26
N PRO A 257 -14.51 5.92 1.25
CA PRO A 257 -15.39 5.71 2.38
C PRO A 257 -14.59 5.44 3.65
N ASP A 258 -15.17 5.86 4.77
CA ASP A 258 -14.51 5.64 6.05
C ASP A 258 -14.30 4.13 6.23
N ARG A 259 -13.09 3.75 6.62
CA ARG A 259 -12.78 2.35 6.91
C ARG A 259 -13.38 1.97 8.26
N ASP A 260 -13.92 2.92 9.01
CA ASP A 260 -14.78 2.66 10.15
C ASP A 260 -16.14 2.08 9.70
N SER A 261 -16.15 0.75 9.68
CA SER A 261 -17.31 -0.10 9.46
C SER A 261 -18.50 0.21 10.37
N SER A 262 -18.30 0.89 11.51
CA SER A 262 -19.35 1.14 12.50
C SER A 262 -20.52 1.93 11.90
N LYS A 263 -20.26 2.94 11.06
CA LYS A 263 -21.31 3.75 10.41
C LYS A 263 -22.01 3.01 9.26
N LEU A 264 -21.29 2.13 8.55
CA LEU A 264 -21.84 1.34 7.44
C LEU A 264 -22.68 0.15 7.92
N ILE A 265 -22.30 -0.48 9.04
CA ILE A 265 -23.12 -1.51 9.70
C ILE A 265 -24.47 -0.90 10.12
N LEU A 266 -24.46 0.31 10.68
CA LEU A 266 -25.69 1.02 11.08
C LEU A 266 -26.59 1.33 9.87
N GLN A 267 -26.01 1.71 8.73
CA GLN A 267 -26.77 2.02 7.52
C GLN A 267 -27.32 0.78 6.80
N ARG A 268 -26.59 -0.35 6.80
CA ARG A 268 -27.00 -1.59 6.10
C ARG A 268 -27.67 -2.64 6.98
N GLY A 269 -27.68 -2.49 8.31
CA GLY A 269 -28.42 -3.37 9.21
C GLY A 269 -29.95 -3.33 9.00
N HIS A 270 -30.45 -2.33 8.27
CA HIS A 270 -31.85 -2.20 7.86
C HIS A 270 -32.21 -2.93 6.56
N ASP A 271 -31.24 -3.54 5.87
CA ASP A 271 -31.47 -4.30 4.65
C ASP A 271 -31.79 -5.76 5.03
N GLU A 272 -32.95 -6.29 4.60
CA GLU A 272 -33.46 -7.62 5.02
C GLU A 272 -32.43 -8.73 4.76
N ALA A 273 -31.64 -8.61 3.69
CA ALA A 273 -30.59 -9.56 3.31
C ALA A 273 -29.42 -9.65 4.32
N TYR A 274 -29.25 -8.64 5.18
CA TYR A 274 -28.13 -8.52 6.12
C TYR A 274 -28.54 -8.47 7.59
N SER A 275 -29.84 -8.47 7.88
CA SER A 275 -30.43 -8.47 9.23
C SER A 275 -29.87 -9.55 10.17
N ASN A 276 -29.51 -10.72 9.61
CA ASN A 276 -29.03 -11.89 10.37
C ASN A 276 -27.50 -12.05 10.37
N VAL A 277 -26.73 -11.16 9.74
CA VAL A 277 -25.27 -11.28 9.66
C VAL A 277 -24.63 -10.42 10.74
N ASP A 278 -23.77 -11.01 11.58
CA ASP A 278 -23.00 -10.28 12.60
C ASP A 278 -22.34 -9.04 11.97
N GLY A 279 -22.62 -7.87 12.54
CA GLY A 279 -22.04 -6.61 12.10
C GLY A 279 -20.50 -6.65 12.02
N ARG A 280 -19.84 -7.44 12.87
CA ARG A 280 -18.38 -7.65 12.79
C ARG A 280 -17.95 -8.40 11.52
N VAL A 281 -18.75 -9.35 11.05
CA VAL A 281 -18.50 -10.08 9.79
C VAL A 281 -18.75 -9.17 8.59
N LEU A 282 -19.83 -8.38 8.60
CA LEU A 282 -20.12 -7.38 7.56
C LEU A 282 -19.02 -6.32 7.47
N SER A 283 -18.57 -5.81 8.63
CA SER A 283 -17.42 -4.90 8.75
C SER A 283 -16.19 -5.45 8.03
N ARG A 284 -15.80 -6.68 8.35
CA ARG A 284 -14.60 -7.30 7.77
C ARG A 284 -14.75 -7.44 6.26
N ARG A 285 -15.86 -8.03 5.80
CA ARG A 285 -16.13 -8.21 4.36
C ARG A 285 -16.09 -6.90 3.57
N TYR A 286 -16.56 -5.81 4.17
CA TYR A 286 -16.51 -4.50 3.54
C TYR A 286 -15.09 -3.95 3.50
N LYS A 287 -14.35 -3.97 4.62
CA LYS A 287 -12.94 -3.57 4.70
C LYS A 287 -12.06 -4.32 3.70
N ASP A 288 -12.34 -5.59 3.49
CA ASP A 288 -11.62 -6.47 2.56
C ASP A 288 -11.92 -6.20 1.07
N ARG A 289 -12.83 -5.28 0.74
CA ARG A 289 -13.21 -4.96 -0.65
C ARG A 289 -12.74 -3.58 -1.13
N ILE A 290 -12.32 -2.70 -0.23
CA ILE A 290 -11.97 -1.30 -0.56
C ILE A 290 -10.83 -1.21 -1.60
N HIS A 291 -9.90 -2.17 -1.58
CA HIS A 291 -8.80 -2.25 -2.55
C HIS A 291 -9.15 -3.04 -3.82
N ARG A 292 -10.43 -3.37 -4.07
CA ARG A 292 -10.83 -4.11 -5.28
C ARG A 292 -11.32 -3.19 -6.39
N ASP A 293 -11.90 -2.06 -6.04
CA ASP A 293 -12.53 -1.10 -6.96
C ASP A 293 -12.13 0.34 -6.60
N PHE A 294 -11.02 0.82 -7.19
CA PHE A 294 -10.31 2.03 -6.76
C PHE A 294 -10.99 3.34 -7.16
N ALA A 295 -11.71 3.34 -8.27
CA ALA A 295 -12.21 4.56 -8.91
C ALA A 295 -13.57 4.98 -8.35
N SER A 296 -14.42 4.02 -7.99
CA SER A 296 -15.84 4.25 -7.65
C SER A 296 -16.04 4.85 -6.25
N GLU A 297 -15.01 4.82 -5.40
CA GLU A 297 -15.17 5.08 -3.98
C GLU A 297 -14.49 6.39 -3.48
N ILE A 298 -13.49 6.91 -4.20
CA ILE A 298 -12.74 8.09 -3.75
C ILE A 298 -13.54 9.38 -3.95
N ARG A 299 -13.78 10.10 -2.85
CA ARG A 299 -14.41 11.43 -2.90
C ARG A 299 -13.33 12.51 -3.00
N ALA A 300 -13.32 13.21 -4.13
CA ALA A 300 -12.33 14.25 -4.46
C ALA A 300 -12.72 15.67 -4.00
N ASP A 301 -13.62 15.78 -3.02
CA ASP A 301 -14.06 17.07 -2.45
C ASP A 301 -12.85 17.86 -1.94
N LYS A 302 -12.88 19.20 -2.04
CA LYS A 302 -11.77 20.09 -1.62
C LYS A 302 -11.27 19.80 -0.20
N VAL A 303 -12.17 19.44 0.71
CA VAL A 303 -11.84 19.14 2.12
C VAL A 303 -11.14 17.79 2.28
N LYS A 304 -11.25 16.88 1.32
CA LYS A 304 -10.73 15.50 1.39
C LYS A 304 -9.44 15.29 0.62
N ARG A 305 -9.02 16.23 -0.22
CA ARG A 305 -7.76 16.16 -0.96
C ARG A 305 -6.71 17.13 -0.41
N LEU A 306 -5.50 17.03 -0.96
CA LEU A 306 -4.36 17.90 -0.66
C LEU A 306 -3.95 17.92 0.83
N LYS A 307 -4.16 16.81 1.54
CA LYS A 307 -3.90 16.72 2.97
C LYS A 307 -2.41 16.84 3.30
N TYR A 308 -2.13 17.43 4.46
CA TYR A 308 -0.80 17.49 5.06
C TYR A 308 -0.76 16.69 6.34
N ALA A 309 0.42 16.18 6.71
CA ALA A 309 0.60 15.39 7.89
C ALA A 309 1.79 15.87 8.73
N ARG A 310 1.66 15.71 10.05
CA ARG A 310 2.76 15.87 11.00
C ARG A 310 2.96 14.56 11.74
N LEU A 311 4.19 14.04 11.72
CA LEU A 311 4.50 12.74 12.31
C LEU A 311 5.24 12.94 13.63
N ASN A 312 4.71 12.40 14.72
CA ASN A 312 5.45 12.29 15.96
C ASN A 312 5.79 10.82 16.22
N ILE A 313 7.05 10.44 15.97
CA ILE A 313 7.51 9.05 16.08
C ILE A 313 7.61 8.61 17.56
N ASN A 314 7.55 9.55 18.51
CA ASN A 314 7.81 9.32 19.93
C ASN A 314 6.60 9.62 20.84
N MET A 315 5.34 9.57 20.39
CA MET A 315 4.24 9.75 21.36
C MET A 315 4.07 8.51 22.25
N PHE A 316 4.31 8.67 23.56
CA PHE A 316 3.91 7.71 24.57
C PHE A 316 2.38 7.79 24.76
N HIS A 317 1.64 6.78 24.30
CA HIS A 317 0.19 6.67 24.55
C HIS A 317 -0.06 5.78 25.78
N GLY A 318 0.34 6.23 26.97
CA GLY A 318 -0.01 5.57 28.24
C GLY A 318 0.08 4.03 28.20
N HIS A 319 -1.00 3.35 28.63
CA HIS A 319 -1.14 1.89 28.66
C HIS A 319 -0.90 1.13 27.33
N THR A 320 -0.72 1.84 26.20
CA THR A 320 -0.53 1.23 24.86
C THR A 320 0.90 1.31 24.32
N GLY A 321 1.83 1.93 25.07
CA GLY A 321 3.24 2.05 24.72
C GLY A 321 3.57 3.23 23.78
N TRP A 322 4.79 3.24 23.26
CA TRP A 322 5.26 4.23 22.28
C TRP A 322 4.68 3.90 20.91
N LYS A 323 3.88 4.79 20.33
CA LYS A 323 3.39 4.66 18.95
C LYS A 323 3.63 5.94 18.16
N PRO A 324 4.11 5.84 16.92
CA PRO A 324 4.09 6.97 16.01
C PRO A 324 2.65 7.46 15.86
N ALA A 325 2.45 8.76 16.02
CA ALA A 325 1.16 9.39 15.82
C ALA A 325 1.27 10.30 14.60
N LEU A 326 0.52 9.97 13.55
CA LEU A 326 0.38 10.82 12.39
C LEU A 326 -0.85 11.70 12.57
N GLN A 327 -0.65 13.01 12.65
CA GLN A 327 -1.72 13.99 12.65
C GLN A 327 -1.94 14.48 11.23
N VAL A 328 -3.02 14.04 10.60
CA VAL A 328 -3.41 14.50 9.27
C VAL A 328 -4.34 15.70 9.39
N LYS A 329 -4.01 16.73 8.62
CA LYS A 329 -4.60 18.05 8.66
C LYS A 329 -5.06 18.44 7.26
N SER A 330 -6.15 19.20 7.20
CA SER A 330 -6.62 19.76 5.92
C SER A 330 -5.63 20.82 5.42
N PRO A 331 -5.61 21.14 4.12
CA PRO A 331 -4.71 22.15 3.56
C PRO A 331 -4.64 23.45 4.38
N GLY A 332 -5.80 23.96 4.82
CA GLY A 332 -5.90 25.20 5.61
C GLY A 332 -5.40 25.10 7.07
N ASP A 333 -5.27 23.89 7.62
CA ASP A 333 -4.85 23.68 9.02
C ASP A 333 -3.32 23.61 9.16
N ALA A 334 -2.61 23.52 8.03
CA ALA A 334 -1.16 23.37 7.95
C ALA A 334 -0.48 24.39 7.01
N SER A 335 -1.24 25.18 6.26
CA SER A 335 -0.68 26.11 5.28
C SER A 335 -0.05 27.34 5.92
N GLU A 336 1.23 27.56 5.62
CA GLU A 336 1.88 28.86 5.73
C GLU A 336 1.59 29.67 4.47
N GLY A 337 1.07 30.88 4.63
CA GLY A 337 0.82 31.83 3.54
C GLY A 337 -0.04 31.28 2.38
N ASP A 338 0.38 31.57 1.14
CA ASP A 338 -0.37 31.26 -0.08
C ASP A 338 -0.31 29.78 -0.53
N THR A 339 0.21 28.88 0.31
CA THR A 339 0.45 27.47 -0.05
C THR A 339 -0.81 26.77 -0.56
N ASN A 340 -1.95 26.98 0.12
CA ASN A 340 -3.23 26.38 -0.27
C ASN A 340 -3.69 26.87 -1.67
N ILE A 341 -3.50 28.16 -1.96
CA ILE A 341 -3.84 28.76 -3.26
C ILE A 341 -2.99 28.11 -4.36
N ARG A 342 -1.68 27.94 -4.12
CA ARG A 342 -0.76 27.29 -5.08
C ARG A 342 -1.10 25.82 -5.30
N ASP A 343 -1.39 25.08 -4.22
CA ASP A 343 -1.75 23.67 -4.29
C ASP A 343 -3.04 23.46 -5.09
N GLU A 344 -4.05 24.31 -4.85
CA GLU A 344 -5.30 24.27 -5.58
C GLU A 344 -5.10 24.61 -7.06
N ALA A 345 -4.32 25.65 -7.36
CA ALA A 345 -4.00 26.03 -8.73
C ALA A 345 -3.30 24.88 -9.48
N ALA A 346 -2.29 24.25 -8.86
CA ALA A 346 -1.58 23.11 -9.44
C ALA A 346 -2.49 21.89 -9.64
N TYR A 347 -3.41 21.62 -8.70
CA TYR A 347 -4.41 20.58 -8.86
C TYR A 347 -5.32 20.84 -10.06
N GLN A 348 -5.85 22.05 -10.20
CA GLN A 348 -6.72 22.40 -11.34
C GLN A 348 -5.96 22.31 -12.67
N GLN A 349 -4.69 22.73 -12.70
CA GLN A 349 -3.84 22.60 -13.88
C GLN A 349 -3.62 21.13 -14.28
N LEU A 350 -3.32 20.26 -13.31
CA LEU A 350 -3.16 18.83 -13.56
C LEU A 350 -4.48 18.23 -14.10
N MET A 351 -5.60 18.50 -13.43
CA MET A 351 -6.92 17.98 -13.84
C MET A 351 -7.31 18.44 -15.24
N SER A 352 -7.10 19.72 -15.58
CA SER A 352 -7.33 20.24 -16.93
C SER A 352 -6.51 19.49 -17.98
N THR A 353 -5.22 19.27 -17.68
CA THR A 353 -4.30 18.55 -18.56
C THR A 353 -4.72 17.09 -18.75
N VAL A 354 -5.08 16.41 -17.67
CA VAL A 354 -5.53 15.01 -17.66
C VAL A 354 -6.84 14.85 -18.42
N ASN A 355 -7.83 15.73 -18.18
CA ASN A 355 -9.12 15.70 -18.86
C ASN A 355 -8.99 15.95 -20.37
N ALA A 356 -8.13 16.88 -20.79
CA ALA A 356 -7.86 17.13 -22.20
C ALA A 356 -7.30 15.88 -22.91
N ARG A 357 -6.40 15.15 -22.25
CA ARG A 357 -5.84 13.88 -22.78
C ARG A 357 -6.89 12.79 -22.87
N ALA A 358 -7.78 12.68 -21.88
CA ALA A 358 -8.87 11.72 -21.89
C ALA A 358 -9.83 11.96 -23.07
N LEU A 359 -10.19 13.22 -23.34
CA LEU A 359 -11.07 13.60 -24.45
C LEU A 359 -10.46 13.29 -25.83
N ALA A 360 -9.16 13.56 -26.02
CA ALA A 360 -8.47 13.34 -27.29
C ALA A 360 -8.46 11.86 -27.74
N GLN A 361 -8.53 10.92 -26.79
CA GLN A 361 -8.64 9.49 -27.11
C GLN A 361 -10.06 9.04 -27.41
N GLY A 362 -11.07 9.61 -26.74
CA GLY A 362 -12.47 9.33 -27.02
C GLY A 362 -12.91 9.76 -28.42
N SER A 363 -12.21 10.74 -29.02
CA SER A 363 -12.43 11.17 -30.41
C SER A 363 -11.66 10.35 -31.46
N SER A 364 -10.81 9.41 -31.05
CA SER A 364 -9.99 8.57 -31.93
C SER A 364 -10.28 7.06 -31.78
N SER A 365 -11.39 6.70 -31.12
CA SER A 365 -11.86 5.31 -30.99
C SER A 365 -13.03 4.99 -31.93
#